data_AF-A0AAJ1V6E2-F1
#
_entry.id   AF-A0AAJ1V6E2-F1
#
_cell.length_a   1.000
_cell.length_b   1.000
_cell.length_c   1.000
_cell.angle_alpha   90.00
_cell.angle_beta   90.00
_cell.angle_gamma   90.00
#
_symmetry.space_group_name_H-M   'P 1'
#
loop_
_entity.id
_entity.type
_entity.pdbx_description
1 polymer ?
#
loop_
_entity_poly.entity_id
_entity_poly.type
_entity_poly.pdbx_seq_one_letter_code
_entity_poly.pdbx_strand_id
1 'polypeptide(L)'
;EWRLPRVLMALLIGAALGVSGAIFQSLMRNPLGSPDVMGFNTGAWSGVLVAMVLFGQDLTAIALAAMVGGIVTSLLVWLLAWRNGIDT
;
A
#
# COMPACT_ATOMS: atom_id res chain seq x y z
N GLU A 1 -9.23 26.85 -8.12
CA GLU A 1 -9.43 25.79 -9.15
C GLU A 1 -9.04 24.40 -8.65
N TRP A 2 -7.90 24.24 -7.96
CA TRP A 2 -7.42 22.96 -7.41
C TRP A 2 -8.19 22.39 -6.20
N ARG A 3 -9.25 23.05 -5.73
CA ARG A 3 -9.97 22.64 -4.51
C ARG A 3 -10.82 21.40 -4.76
N LEU A 4 -11.53 21.35 -5.90
CA LEU A 4 -12.42 20.24 -6.23
C LEU A 4 -11.64 18.92 -6.46
N PRO A 5 -10.56 18.88 -7.28
CA PRO A 5 -9.77 17.66 -7.45
C PRO A 5 -9.15 17.16 -6.15
N ARG A 6 -8.68 18.09 -5.29
CA ARG A 6 -8.05 17.74 -4.00
C ARG A 6 -9.04 17.17 -3.00
N VAL A 7 -10.26 17.72 -2.92
CA VAL A 7 -11.32 17.20 -2.05
C VAL A 7 -11.77 15.81 -2.51
N LEU A 8 -11.91 15.60 -3.83
CA LEU A 8 -12.22 14.27 -4.38
C LEU A 8 -11.14 13.25 -4.05
N MET A 9 -9.86 13.61 -4.24
CA MET A 9 -8.74 12.74 -3.85
C MET A 9 -8.74 12.42 -2.35
N ALA A 10 -8.99 13.42 -1.49
CA ALA A 10 -9.06 13.20 -0.04
C ALA A 10 -10.17 12.22 0.34
N LEU A 11 -11.35 12.34 -0.28
CA LEU A 11 -12.47 11.43 -0.04
C LEU A 11 -12.16 10.00 -0.54
N LEU A 12 -11.64 9.87 -1.76
CA LEU A 12 -11.34 8.57 -2.35
C LEU A 12 -10.22 7.83 -1.61
N ILE A 13 -9.10 8.52 -1.33
CA ILE A 13 -7.97 7.95 -0.61
C ILE A 13 -8.39 7.64 0.84
N GLY A 14 -9.12 8.54 1.50
CA GLY A 14 -9.63 8.31 2.87
C GLY A 14 -10.56 7.10 2.95
N ALA A 15 -11.49 6.95 2.01
CA ALA A 15 -12.38 5.78 1.94
C ALA A 15 -11.58 4.49 1.69
N ALA A 16 -10.61 4.50 0.78
CA ALA A 16 -9.76 3.34 0.50
C ALA A 16 -8.93 2.92 1.73
N LEU A 17 -8.34 3.89 2.44
CA LEU A 17 -7.59 3.63 3.67
C LEU A 17 -8.50 3.12 4.79
N GLY A 18 -9.71 3.66 4.93
CA GLY A 18 -10.71 3.20 5.91
C GLY A 18 -11.14 1.75 5.66
N VAL A 19 -11.42 1.39 4.42
CA VAL A 19 -11.78 0.01 4.04
C VAL A 19 -10.60 -0.94 4.26
N SER A 20 -9.39 -0.56 3.84
CA SER A 20 -8.18 -1.35 4.07
C SER A 20 -7.94 -1.60 5.57
N GLY A 21 -8.04 -0.56 6.40
CA GLY A 21 -7.91 -0.66 7.85
C GLY A 21 -8.95 -1.60 8.46
N ALA A 22 -10.23 -1.47 8.08
CA ALA A 22 -11.29 -2.34 8.58
C ALA A 22 -11.07 -3.82 8.21
N ILE A 23 -10.61 -4.10 6.99
CA ILE A 23 -10.25 -5.46 6.56
C ILE A 23 -9.11 -6.00 7.42
N PHE A 24 -8.05 -5.22 7.61
CA PHE A 24 -6.88 -5.64 8.40
C PHE A 24 -7.20 -5.87 9.87
N GLN A 25 -7.96 -4.96 10.48
CA GLN A 25 -8.40 -5.11 11.87
C GLN A 25 -9.26 -6.36 12.05
N SER A 26 -10.12 -6.67 11.08
CA SER A 26 -10.97 -7.88 11.09
C SER A 26 -10.16 -9.16 10.93
N LEU A 27 -9.18 -9.17 10.00
CA LEU A 27 -8.32 -10.33 9.75
C LEU A 27 -7.41 -10.64 10.94
N MET A 28 -6.82 -9.61 11.54
CA MET A 28 -5.96 -9.74 12.72
C MET A 28 -6.76 -9.91 14.03
N ARG A 29 -8.08 -9.70 14.00
CA ARG A 29 -8.94 -9.56 15.18
C ARG A 29 -8.34 -8.61 16.22
N ASN A 30 -7.68 -7.56 15.74
CA ASN A 30 -6.94 -6.59 16.55
C ASN A 30 -7.29 -5.18 16.08
N PRO A 31 -7.97 -4.36 16.91
CA PRO A 31 -8.35 -3.00 16.53
C PRO A 31 -7.14 -2.06 16.34
N LEU A 32 -5.95 -2.45 16.79
CA LEU A 32 -4.70 -1.72 16.56
C LEU A 32 -3.92 -2.22 15.33
N GLY A 33 -4.42 -3.25 14.65
CA GLY A 33 -3.80 -3.76 13.42
C GLY A 33 -3.99 -2.77 12.27
N SER A 34 -2.90 -2.23 11.72
CA SER A 34 -2.95 -1.36 10.54
C SER A 34 -2.06 -1.91 9.41
N PRO A 35 -2.46 -1.71 8.14
CA PRO A 35 -1.69 -2.15 6.98
C PRO A 35 -0.27 -1.55 6.94
N ASP A 36 -0.08 -0.37 7.52
CA ASP A 36 1.22 0.31 7.54
C ASP A 36 2.28 -0.46 8.32
N VAL A 37 1.89 -1.18 9.38
CA VAL A 37 2.82 -1.95 10.23
C VAL A 37 3.42 -3.13 9.48
N MET A 38 2.77 -3.64 8.43
CA MET A 38 3.27 -4.77 7.63
C MET A 38 4.27 -4.37 6.55
N GLY A 39 4.56 -3.08 6.37
CA GLY A 39 5.61 -2.60 5.48
C GLY A 39 5.20 -2.33 4.03
N PHE A 40 3.91 -2.38 3.69
CA PHE A 40 3.43 -2.05 2.33
C PHE A 40 3.80 -0.62 1.90
N ASN A 41 3.71 0.33 2.84
CA ASN A 41 4.12 1.70 2.61
C ASN A 41 5.63 1.79 2.31
N THR A 42 6.46 1.12 3.12
CA THR A 42 7.91 1.02 2.89
C THR A 42 8.23 0.40 1.53
N GLY A 43 7.49 -0.62 1.13
CA GLY A 43 7.54 -1.22 -0.20
C GLY A 43 7.29 -0.23 -1.33
N ALA A 44 6.21 0.54 -1.24
CA ALA A 44 5.87 1.56 -2.23
C ALA A 44 6.95 2.67 -2.29
N TRP A 45 7.43 3.17 -1.14
CA TRP A 45 8.48 4.18 -1.08
C TRP A 45 9.81 3.68 -1.67
N SER A 46 10.14 2.40 -1.47
CA SER A 46 11.33 1.81 -2.10
C SER A 46 11.22 1.84 -3.64
N GLY A 47 10.03 1.57 -4.19
CA GLY A 47 9.75 1.69 -5.62
C GLY A 47 9.89 3.13 -6.12
N VAL A 48 9.39 4.11 -5.37
CA VAL A 48 9.58 5.54 -5.66
C VAL A 48 11.07 5.88 -5.73
N LEU A 49 11.87 5.46 -4.75
CA LEU A 49 13.30 5.74 -4.72
C LEU A 49 14.04 5.12 -5.90
N VAL A 50 13.73 3.87 -6.25
CA VAL A 50 14.30 3.20 -7.42
C VAL A 50 13.94 3.95 -8.70
N ALA A 51 12.68 4.37 -8.87
CA ALA A 51 12.27 5.14 -10.04
C ALA A 51 12.94 6.52 -10.10
N MET A 52 13.09 7.20 -8.96
CA MET A 52 13.79 8.48 -8.91
C MET A 52 15.25 8.37 -9.32
N VAL A 53 15.92 7.28 -8.93
CA VAL A 53 17.33 7.02 -9.30
C VAL A 53 17.46 6.67 -10.79
N LEU A 54 16.54 5.89 -11.35
CA LEU A 54 16.64 5.39 -12.74
C LEU A 54 16.02 6.31 -13.79
N PHE A 55 14.92 6.99 -13.46
CA PHE A 55 14.10 7.77 -14.38
C PHE A 55 13.98 9.25 -13.98
N GLY A 56 14.61 9.68 -12.88
CA GLY A 56 14.59 11.08 -12.44
C GLY A 56 13.23 11.51 -11.90
N GLN A 57 12.73 12.66 -12.35
CA GLN A 57 11.46 13.25 -11.88
C GLN A 57 10.25 12.90 -12.77
N ASP A 58 10.31 11.82 -13.55
CA ASP A 58 9.14 11.36 -14.30
C ASP A 58 8.04 10.90 -13.34
N LEU A 59 6.96 11.68 -13.25
CA LEU A 59 5.84 11.43 -12.36
C LEU A 59 5.13 10.10 -12.66
N THR A 60 5.07 9.70 -13.92
CA THR A 60 4.41 8.44 -14.32
C THR A 60 5.24 7.23 -13.92
N ALA A 61 6.56 7.30 -14.14
CA ALA A 61 7.48 6.25 -13.71
C ALA A 61 7.47 6.10 -12.17
N ILE A 62 7.49 7.22 -11.45
CA ILE A 62 7.42 7.23 -9.97
C ILE A 62 6.11 6.60 -9.48
N ALA A 63 4.95 6.99 -10.02
CA ALA A 63 3.66 6.48 -9.60
C ALA A 63 3.52 4.97 -9.87
N LEU A 64 3.94 4.51 -11.05
CA LEU A 64 3.90 3.09 -11.42
C LEU A 64 4.86 2.27 -10.54
N ALA A 65 6.08 2.75 -10.32
CA ALA A 65 7.05 2.05 -9.47
C ALA A 65 6.60 1.99 -8.01
N ALA A 66 5.95 3.05 -7.49
CA ALA A 66 5.34 3.03 -6.16
C ALA A 66 4.27 1.93 -6.05
N MET A 67 3.38 1.85 -7.04
CA MET A 67 2.33 0.85 -7.08
C MET A 67 2.91 -0.57 -7.15
N VAL A 68 3.89 -0.80 -8.03
CA VAL A 68 4.57 -2.09 -8.17
C VAL A 68 5.32 -2.47 -6.89
N GLY A 69 6.06 -1.54 -6.27
CA GLY A 69 6.77 -1.79 -5.01
C GLY A 69 5.84 -2.19 -3.87
N GLY A 70 4.69 -1.52 -3.75
CA GLY A 70 3.65 -1.88 -2.78
C GLY A 70 3.05 -3.26 -3.04
N ILE A 71 2.70 -3.57 -4.30
CA ILE A 71 2.14 -4.87 -4.70
C ILE A 71 3.14 -6.00 -4.45
N VAL A 72 4.39 -5.84 -4.88
CA VAL A 72 5.46 -6.84 -4.66
C VAL A 72 5.64 -7.11 -3.17
N THR A 73 5.66 -6.06 -2.35
CA THR A 73 5.79 -6.21 -0.89
C THR A 73 4.59 -6.94 -0.28
N SER A 74 3.37 -6.63 -0.73
CA SER A 74 2.15 -7.34 -0.34
C SER A 74 2.22 -8.83 -0.68
N LEU A 75 2.64 -9.16 -1.90
CA LEU A 75 2.81 -10.54 -2.35
C LEU A 75 3.88 -11.29 -1.54
N LEU A 76 4.99 -10.63 -1.22
CA LEU A 76 6.05 -11.21 -0.39
C LEU A 76 5.57 -11.48 1.03
N VAL A 77 4.88 -10.51 1.65
CA VAL A 77 4.29 -10.69 2.99
C VAL A 77 3.29 -11.83 2.97
N TRP A 78 2.42 -11.90 1.97
CA TRP A 78 1.46 -12.99 1.82
C TRP A 78 2.17 -14.34 1.67
N LEU A 79 3.18 -14.44 0.82
CA LEU A 79 3.95 -15.67 0.60
C LEU A 79 4.69 -16.12 1.87
N LEU A 80 5.26 -15.18 2.64
CA LEU A 80 5.99 -15.49 3.88
C LEU A 80 5.03 -15.82 5.04
N ALA A 81 3.88 -15.16 5.10
CA ALA A 81 2.82 -15.48 6.04
C ALA A 81 2.16 -16.82 5.71
N TRP A 82 2.25 -17.26 4.46
CA TRP A 82 1.81 -18.58 4.02
C TRP A 82 2.76 -19.66 4.54
N ARG A 83 2.63 -19.98 5.82
CA ARG A 83 3.18 -21.20 6.41
C ARG A 83 2.12 -22.31 6.34
N ASN A 84 2.50 -23.43 5.73
CA ASN A 84 1.73 -24.67 5.62
C ASN A 84 0.80 -24.97 6.81
N GLY A 85 -0.52 -25.06 6.54
CA GLY A 85 -1.50 -25.67 7.44
C GLY A 85 -2.76 -24.83 7.65
N ILE A 86 -3.68 -24.84 6.69
CA ILE A 86 -5.10 -24.68 7.02
C ILE A 86 -5.51 -26.05 7.57
N ASP A 87 -5.31 -26.27 8.87
CA ASP A 87 -6.00 -27.35 9.53
C ASP A 87 -7.45 -26.88 9.67
N THR A 88 -8.29 -27.38 8.77
CA THR A 88 -9.75 -27.30 8.82
C THR A 88 -10.29 -27.88 10.12
#